data_AF-A0A512IAM4-F1
#
_entry.id   AF-A0A512IAM4-F1
#
_cell.length_a   1.000
_cell.length_b   1.000
_cell.length_c   1.000
_cell.angle_alpha   90.00
_cell.angle_beta   90.00
_cell.angle_gamma   90.00
#
_symmetry.space_group_name_H-M   'P 1'
#
loop_
_entity.id
_entity.type
_entity.pdbx_description
1 polymer ?
#
loop_
_entity_poly.entity_id
_entity_poly.type
_entity_poly.pdbx_seq_one_letter_code
_entity_poly.pdbx_strand_id
1 'polypeptide(L)'
;MTDPRTPARRVLPPLLTVLVVLLAAVGGWWLGAARPVPPDEAARADAWSRTEALLRHPSLEALAEGAAVRADLDRQLAALGPAPAARVPAAARAADPSPADAAGPGAPADTEDLPGALARSAETLARDALDAEDPALAAVLGATAASRATTAGQLGGDAAVPRLCAPGADPGSGATTPAAAPLWSALDRAGYALEALAARTGPAGAPAGAPLRQAREDVADLLEAPVARGVLAAEPGLRAGAYVLPREVAEDPLRGAGAAAGDVQEAAARALAQGGPATRCWALQALERAGTLRAELGGEVDALPGVLPDDRSAAPGAP
;
A
#
# COMPACT_ATOMS: atom_id res chain seq x y z
N MET A 1 -28.64 -60.68 53.64
CA MET A 1 -27.21 -60.29 53.72
C MET A 1 -26.66 -60.35 52.30
N THR A 2 -26.69 -59.21 51.60
CA THR A 2 -26.14 -59.03 50.25
C THR A 2 -25.67 -57.58 50.16
N ASP A 3 -24.45 -57.44 49.64
CA ASP A 3 -23.47 -56.37 49.82
C ASP A 3 -23.72 -55.15 48.91
N PRO A 4 -23.74 -53.89 49.40
CA PRO A 4 -23.87 -52.70 48.56
C PRO A 4 -22.49 -52.09 48.29
N ARG A 5 -21.73 -52.66 47.35
CA ARG A 5 -20.48 -52.05 46.88
C ARG A 5 -20.71 -51.29 45.58
N THR A 6 -20.94 -49.99 45.76
CA THR A 6 -20.92 -48.90 44.80
C THR A 6 -19.74 -48.98 43.81
N PRO A 7 -19.97 -48.86 42.48
CA PRO A 7 -18.90 -48.68 41.49
C PRO A 7 -18.53 -47.19 41.31
N ALA A 8 -18.60 -46.37 42.35
CA ALA A 8 -18.37 -44.92 42.24
C ALA A 8 -16.89 -44.50 42.26
N ARG A 9 -15.97 -45.42 42.62
CA ARG A 9 -14.56 -45.08 42.90
C ARG A 9 -13.56 -45.24 41.74
N ARG A 10 -13.97 -45.73 40.56
CA ARG A 10 -13.06 -45.92 39.41
C ARG A 10 -13.19 -44.89 38.29
N VAL A 11 -14.21 -44.04 38.32
CA VAL A 11 -14.44 -43.02 37.27
C VAL A 11 -13.95 -41.63 37.69
N LEU A 12 -13.71 -41.40 38.98
CA LEU A 12 -13.19 -40.13 39.49
C LEU A 12 -11.81 -39.74 38.92
N PRO A 13 -10.81 -40.64 38.82
CA PRO A 13 -9.50 -40.27 38.29
C PRO A 13 -9.53 -39.81 36.82
N PRO A 14 -10.19 -40.50 35.86
CA PRO A 14 -10.22 -40.02 34.47
C PRO A 14 -11.02 -38.73 34.30
N LEU A 15 -12.06 -38.51 35.10
CA LEU A 15 -12.87 -37.28 35.05
C LEU A 15 -12.07 -36.06 35.53
N LEU A 16 -11.23 -36.24 36.57
CA LEU A 16 -10.30 -35.20 37.04
C LEU A 16 -9.21 -34.88 36.01
N THR A 17 -8.62 -35.87 35.35
CA THR A 17 -7.63 -35.61 34.28
C THR A 17 -8.26 -34.90 33.09
N VAL A 18 -9.46 -35.30 32.67
CA VAL A 18 -10.21 -34.61 31.59
C VAL A 18 -10.51 -33.16 31.99
N LEU A 19 -10.93 -32.91 33.23
CA LEU A 19 -11.18 -31.56 33.74
C LEU A 19 -9.90 -30.71 33.78
N VAL A 20 -8.77 -31.28 34.23
CA VAL A 20 -7.47 -30.57 34.26
C VAL A 20 -6.97 -30.27 32.85
N VAL A 21 -7.13 -31.19 31.90
CA VAL A 21 -6.78 -30.95 30.49
C VAL A 21 -7.69 -29.87 29.88
N LEU A 22 -8.99 -29.90 30.17
CA LEU A 22 -9.92 -28.85 29.75
C LEU A 22 -9.57 -27.49 30.37
N LEU A 23 -9.24 -27.42 31.66
CA LEU A 23 -8.84 -26.19 32.33
C LEU A 23 -7.49 -25.67 31.82
N ALA A 24 -6.53 -26.55 31.51
CA ALA A 24 -5.27 -26.17 30.89
C ALA A 24 -5.46 -25.69 29.44
N ALA A 25 -6.37 -26.32 28.68
CA ALA A 25 -6.72 -25.90 27.34
C ALA A 25 -7.45 -24.55 27.35
N VAL A 26 -8.40 -24.34 28.27
CA VAL A 26 -9.11 -23.07 28.45
C VAL A 26 -8.19 -21.98 28.98
N GLY A 27 -7.31 -22.29 29.93
CA GLY A 27 -6.32 -21.36 30.48
C GLY A 27 -5.25 -20.98 29.44
N GLY A 28 -4.78 -21.94 28.65
CA GLY A 28 -3.88 -21.70 27.52
C GLY A 28 -4.55 -20.89 26.40
N TRP A 29 -5.83 -21.15 26.14
CA TRP A 29 -6.65 -20.38 25.20
C TRP A 29 -6.85 -18.93 25.68
N TRP A 30 -7.15 -18.72 26.97
CA TRP A 30 -7.29 -17.38 27.56
C TRP A 30 -5.97 -16.60 27.54
N LEU A 31 -4.85 -17.25 27.91
CA LEU A 31 -3.52 -16.63 27.88
C LEU A 31 -3.04 -16.34 26.45
N GLY A 32 -3.45 -17.15 25.47
CA GLY A 32 -3.20 -16.91 24.05
C GLY A 32 -4.09 -15.80 23.48
N ALA A 33 -5.36 -15.74 23.89
CA ALA A 33 -6.33 -14.73 23.48
C ALA A 33 -6.00 -13.34 24.03
N ALA A 34 -5.38 -13.27 25.22
CA ALA A 34 -5.01 -12.02 25.88
C ALA A 34 -3.71 -11.38 25.36
N ARG A 35 -2.95 -12.03 24.47
CA ARG A 35 -1.73 -11.43 23.91
C ARG A 35 -2.09 -10.37 22.87
N PRO A 36 -1.56 -9.14 22.95
CA PRO A 36 -1.83 -8.13 21.93
C PRO A 36 -1.39 -8.64 20.56
N VAL A 37 -2.19 -8.35 19.52
CA VAL A 37 -1.81 -8.63 18.14
C VAL A 37 -0.78 -7.56 17.72
N PRO A 38 0.36 -7.94 17.10
CA PRO A 38 1.30 -6.95 16.58
C PRO A 38 0.60 -5.98 15.59
N PRO A 39 0.90 -4.68 15.63
CA PRO A 39 0.22 -3.68 14.81
C PRO A 39 0.30 -3.99 13.31
N ASP A 40 1.46 -4.43 12.83
CA ASP A 40 1.66 -4.84 11.44
C ASP A 40 0.79 -6.03 11.02
N GLU A 41 0.56 -7.00 11.92
CA GLU A 41 -0.33 -8.13 11.61
C GLU A 41 -1.80 -7.69 11.66
N ALA A 42 -2.16 -6.72 12.49
CA ALA A 42 -3.49 -6.14 12.50
C ALA A 42 -3.76 -5.34 11.21
N ALA A 43 -2.84 -4.45 10.83
CA ALA A 43 -2.90 -3.69 9.58
C ALA A 43 -2.97 -4.59 8.36
N ARG A 44 -2.15 -5.64 8.31
CA ARG A 44 -2.18 -6.62 7.22
C ARG A 44 -3.51 -7.40 7.16
N ALA A 45 -4.04 -7.82 8.30
CA ALA A 45 -5.31 -8.54 8.35
C ALA A 45 -6.50 -7.65 7.95
N ASP A 46 -6.52 -6.38 8.37
CA ASP A 46 -7.52 -5.40 7.96
C ASP A 46 -7.41 -5.08 6.46
N ALA A 47 -6.19 -4.86 5.95
CA ALA A 47 -5.96 -4.69 4.52
C ALA A 47 -6.48 -5.88 3.71
N TRP A 48 -6.23 -7.11 4.17
CA TRP A 48 -6.70 -8.33 3.52
C TRP A 48 -8.23 -8.42 3.52
N SER A 49 -8.88 -8.21 4.66
CA SER A 49 -10.34 -8.30 4.79
C SER A 49 -11.07 -7.24 3.95
N ARG A 50 -10.55 -6.00 3.90
CA ARG A 50 -11.09 -4.93 3.05
C ARG A 50 -10.94 -5.23 1.57
N THR A 51 -9.84 -5.86 1.17
CA THR A 51 -9.63 -6.25 -0.23
C THR A 51 -10.64 -7.32 -0.65
N GLU A 52 -10.90 -8.31 0.22
CA GLU A 52 -11.97 -9.29 0.01
C GLU A 52 -13.37 -8.65 -0.04
N ALA A 53 -13.64 -7.65 0.80
CA ALA A 53 -14.90 -6.91 0.75
C ALA A 53 -15.06 -6.16 -0.58
N LEU A 54 -13.99 -5.54 -1.09
CA LEU A 54 -13.98 -4.88 -2.40
C LEU A 54 -14.21 -5.89 -3.53
N LEU A 55 -13.58 -7.06 -3.50
CA LEU A 55 -13.79 -8.11 -4.52
C LEU A 55 -15.24 -8.63 -4.59
N ARG A 56 -15.97 -8.56 -3.48
CA ARG A 56 -17.40 -8.93 -3.39
C ARG A 56 -18.34 -7.75 -3.66
N HIS A 57 -17.83 -6.57 -3.98
CA HIS A 57 -18.65 -5.40 -4.20
C HIS A 57 -19.54 -5.59 -5.44
N PRO A 58 -20.87 -5.43 -5.32
CA PRO A 58 -21.82 -5.81 -6.38
C PRO A 58 -21.63 -5.02 -7.68
N SER A 59 -21.16 -3.78 -7.60
CA SER A 59 -20.94 -2.96 -8.79
C SER A 59 -19.76 -3.42 -9.65
N LEU A 60 -18.84 -4.25 -9.14
CA LEU A 60 -17.71 -4.75 -9.94
C LEU A 60 -18.16 -5.53 -11.17
N GLU A 61 -19.27 -6.26 -11.08
CA GLU A 61 -19.80 -7.02 -12.22
C GLU A 61 -20.48 -6.13 -13.27
N ALA A 62 -20.93 -4.94 -12.86
CA ALA A 62 -21.61 -3.99 -13.73
C ALA A 62 -20.65 -3.03 -14.46
N LEU A 63 -19.38 -2.96 -14.04
CA LEU A 63 -18.36 -2.09 -14.63
C LEU A 63 -17.71 -2.73 -15.86
N ALA A 64 -17.49 -1.93 -16.92
CA ALA A 64 -16.79 -2.39 -18.11
C ALA A 64 -15.34 -2.79 -17.80
N GLU A 65 -14.69 -2.05 -16.91
CA GLU A 65 -13.32 -2.27 -16.40
C GLU A 65 -13.28 -3.26 -15.23
N GLY A 66 -14.42 -3.82 -14.82
CA GLY A 66 -14.54 -4.62 -13.60
C GLY A 66 -13.62 -5.84 -13.54
N ALA A 67 -13.32 -6.46 -14.68
CA ALA A 67 -12.37 -7.57 -14.76
C ALA A 67 -10.91 -7.14 -14.48
N ALA A 68 -10.52 -5.95 -14.94
CA ALA A 68 -9.19 -5.40 -14.67
C ALA A 68 -9.05 -5.02 -13.19
N VAL A 69 -10.04 -4.31 -12.64
CA VAL A 69 -10.08 -3.95 -11.21
C VAL A 69 -10.04 -5.20 -10.32
N ARG A 70 -10.77 -6.26 -10.69
CA ARG A 70 -10.71 -7.55 -9.98
C ARG A 70 -9.32 -8.16 -10.01
N ALA A 71 -8.68 -8.20 -11.18
CA ALA A 71 -7.32 -8.73 -11.32
C ALA A 71 -6.29 -7.92 -10.50
N ASP A 72 -6.45 -6.60 -10.38
CA ASP A 72 -5.62 -5.76 -9.51
C ASP A 72 -5.84 -6.08 -8.03
N LEU A 73 -7.08 -6.18 -7.59
CA LEU A 73 -7.41 -6.54 -6.21
C LEU A 73 -6.88 -7.94 -5.86
N ASP A 74 -6.93 -8.90 -6.78
CA ASP A 74 -6.36 -10.23 -6.60
C ASP A 74 -4.83 -10.19 -6.46
N ARG A 75 -4.14 -9.36 -7.27
CA ARG A 75 -2.70 -9.12 -7.14
C ARG A 75 -2.34 -8.48 -5.79
N GLN A 76 -3.14 -7.52 -5.34
CA GLN A 76 -2.97 -6.88 -4.02
C GLN A 76 -3.13 -7.90 -2.89
N LEU A 77 -4.16 -8.77 -2.95
CA LEU A 77 -4.32 -9.88 -1.99
C LEU A 77 -3.11 -10.81 -1.96
N ALA A 78 -2.61 -11.20 -3.13
CA ALA A 78 -1.45 -12.09 -3.22
C ALA A 78 -0.21 -11.47 -2.55
N ALA A 79 0.00 -10.16 -2.69
CA ALA A 79 1.11 -9.44 -2.05
C ALA A 79 0.96 -9.28 -0.52
N LEU A 80 -0.28 -9.14 -0.02
CA LEU A 80 -0.55 -9.16 1.42
C LEU A 80 -0.28 -10.55 2.04
N GLY A 81 -0.33 -11.60 1.22
CA GLY A 81 -0.01 -12.97 1.59
C GLY A 81 -1.25 -13.81 1.94
N PRO A 82 -1.08 -14.95 2.64
CA PRO A 82 -2.18 -15.86 2.91
C PRO A 82 -3.24 -15.23 3.82
N ALA A 83 -4.46 -15.74 3.72
CA ALA A 83 -5.58 -15.33 4.57
C ALA A 83 -5.19 -15.31 6.07
N PRO A 84 -5.68 -14.34 6.87
CA PRO A 84 -5.27 -14.18 8.27
C PRO A 84 -5.39 -15.47 9.10
N ALA A 85 -6.47 -16.23 8.90
CA ALA A 85 -6.72 -17.52 9.57
C ALA A 85 -5.69 -18.62 9.22
N ALA A 86 -5.09 -18.55 8.03
CA ALA A 86 -4.11 -19.52 7.54
C ALA A 86 -2.65 -19.13 7.83
N ARG A 87 -2.41 -17.89 8.28
CA ARG A 87 -1.06 -17.35 8.50
C ARG A 87 -0.54 -17.66 9.90
N VAL A 88 -1.14 -17.03 10.92
CA VAL A 88 -0.77 -17.17 12.32
C VAL A 88 -1.99 -16.93 13.22
N PRO A 89 -2.07 -17.55 14.42
CA PRO A 89 -3.19 -17.35 15.34
C PRO A 89 -3.43 -15.89 15.75
N ALA A 90 -2.40 -15.04 15.69
CA ALA A 90 -2.55 -13.59 15.95
C ALA A 90 -3.30 -12.87 14.82
N ALA A 91 -3.05 -13.24 13.56
CA ALA A 91 -3.72 -12.67 12.40
C ALA A 91 -5.19 -13.11 12.32
N ALA A 92 -5.49 -14.36 12.68
CA ALA A 92 -6.88 -14.84 12.84
C ALA A 92 -7.67 -13.98 13.85
N ARG A 93 -7.05 -13.60 14.98
CA ARG A 93 -7.68 -12.74 15.99
C ARG A 93 -7.82 -11.29 15.53
N ALA A 94 -6.92 -10.78 14.69
CA ALA A 94 -7.09 -9.46 14.11
C ALA A 94 -8.22 -9.40 13.07
N ALA A 95 -8.48 -10.51 12.35
CA ALA A 95 -9.58 -10.60 11.40
C ALA A 95 -10.97 -10.66 12.07
N ASP A 96 -11.03 -11.07 13.34
CA ASP A 96 -12.25 -11.09 14.17
C ASP A 96 -12.15 -10.05 15.30
N PRO A 97 -12.28 -8.74 15.00
CA PRO A 97 -12.28 -7.72 16.04
C PRO A 97 -13.42 -7.96 17.04
N SER A 98 -13.17 -7.65 18.31
CA SER A 98 -14.20 -7.74 19.35
C SER A 98 -15.37 -6.81 18.96
N PRO A 99 -16.64 -7.12 19.31
CA PRO A 99 -17.78 -6.26 18.97
C PRO A 99 -17.66 -4.80 19.45
N ALA A 100 -16.75 -4.49 20.37
CA ALA A 100 -16.42 -3.12 20.78
C ALA A 100 -15.59 -2.34 19.74
N ASP A 101 -14.77 -3.02 18.93
CA ASP A 101 -13.91 -2.41 17.89
C ASP A 101 -14.65 -2.28 16.55
N ALA A 102 -15.67 -3.11 16.32
CA ALA A 102 -16.55 -3.04 15.15
C ALA A 102 -17.44 -1.78 15.10
N ALA A 103 -17.52 -1.03 16.20
CA ALA A 103 -18.25 0.23 16.31
C ALA A 103 -17.40 1.47 15.94
N GLY A 104 -16.16 1.28 15.45
CA GLY A 104 -15.32 2.35 14.94
C GLY A 104 -15.90 3.01 13.67
N PRO A 105 -15.52 4.27 13.38
CA PRO A 105 -15.96 4.99 12.18
C PRO A 105 -15.35 4.33 10.94
N GLY A 106 -16.08 3.44 10.28
CA GLY A 106 -15.53 2.73 9.13
C GLY A 106 -16.34 1.56 8.56
N ALA A 107 -17.48 1.19 9.17
CA ALA A 107 -18.37 0.22 8.54
C ALA A 107 -18.76 0.72 7.12
N PRO A 108 -18.70 -0.13 6.09
CA PRO A 108 -19.29 0.22 4.80
C PRO A 108 -20.76 0.48 5.05
N ALA A 109 -21.21 1.71 4.76
CA ALA A 109 -22.63 1.93 4.61
C ALA A 109 -23.05 1.09 3.39
N ASP A 110 -24.13 0.32 3.50
CA ASP A 110 -24.70 -0.50 2.41
C ASP A 110 -25.15 0.33 1.17
N THR A 111 -24.74 1.59 1.10
CA THR A 111 -25.07 2.60 0.09
C THR A 111 -23.85 3.24 -0.57
N GLU A 112 -22.62 2.90 -0.18
CA GLU A 112 -21.43 3.48 -0.81
C GLU A 112 -21.18 2.87 -2.19
N ASP A 113 -20.78 3.69 -3.16
CA ASP A 113 -20.35 3.23 -4.47
C ASP A 113 -18.89 2.72 -4.44
N LEU A 114 -18.51 1.93 -5.45
CA LEU A 114 -17.16 1.35 -5.50
C LEU A 114 -16.03 2.41 -5.51
N PRO A 115 -16.14 3.54 -6.23
CA PRO A 115 -15.12 4.59 -6.17
C PRO A 115 -14.93 5.14 -4.75
N GLY A 116 -16.01 5.41 -4.02
CA GLY A 116 -15.94 5.82 -2.61
C GLY A 116 -15.28 4.76 -1.73
N ALA A 117 -15.67 3.49 -1.90
CA ALA A 117 -15.11 2.38 -1.14
C ALA A 117 -13.61 2.20 -1.39
N LEU A 118 -13.16 2.34 -2.64
CA LEU A 118 -11.75 2.33 -3.02
C LEU A 118 -10.99 3.51 -2.40
N ALA A 119 -11.55 4.72 -2.45
CA ALA A 119 -10.94 5.92 -1.88
C ALA A 119 -10.75 5.82 -0.36
N ARG A 120 -11.79 5.42 0.39
CA ARG A 120 -11.68 5.21 1.85
C ARG A 120 -10.70 4.11 2.22
N SER A 121 -10.65 3.06 1.40
CA SER A 121 -9.70 1.96 1.57
C SER A 121 -8.26 2.44 1.34
N ALA A 122 -8.05 3.27 0.32
CA ALA A 122 -6.76 3.89 0.04
C ALA A 122 -6.25 4.77 1.20
N GLU A 123 -7.11 5.64 1.76
CA GLU A 123 -6.75 6.47 2.92
C GLU A 123 -6.37 5.65 4.15
N THR A 124 -7.06 4.53 4.37
CA THR A 124 -6.75 3.65 5.50
C THR A 124 -5.40 2.97 5.29
N LEU A 125 -5.17 2.38 4.12
CA LEU A 125 -3.90 1.75 3.79
C LEU A 125 -2.72 2.72 3.82
N ALA A 126 -2.94 3.96 3.38
CA ALA A 126 -1.91 5.00 3.43
C ALA A 126 -1.53 5.34 4.88
N ARG A 127 -2.51 5.47 5.79
CA ARG A 127 -2.25 5.63 7.22
C ARG A 127 -1.47 4.45 7.79
N ASP A 128 -1.92 3.22 7.50
CA ASP A 128 -1.25 2.01 7.97
C ASP A 128 0.18 1.89 7.41
N ALA A 129 0.42 2.33 6.18
CA ALA A 129 1.76 2.37 5.58
C ALA A 129 2.71 3.35 6.28
N LEU A 130 2.19 4.47 6.81
CA LEU A 130 2.99 5.43 7.58
C LEU A 130 3.43 4.83 8.92
N ASP A 131 2.55 4.05 9.55
CA ASP A 131 2.75 3.50 10.90
C ASP A 131 3.43 2.11 10.92
N ALA A 132 3.47 1.41 9.78
CA ALA A 132 4.03 0.06 9.68
C ALA A 132 5.51 -0.01 10.07
N GLU A 133 5.86 -0.96 10.94
CA GLU A 133 7.24 -1.19 11.37
C GLU A 133 8.01 -2.04 10.35
N ASP A 134 7.35 -3.03 9.76
CA ASP A 134 7.86 -3.89 8.68
C ASP A 134 8.02 -3.09 7.36
N PRO A 135 9.26 -2.89 6.86
CA PRO A 135 9.54 -2.17 5.62
C PRO A 135 8.81 -2.72 4.39
N ALA A 136 8.69 -4.06 4.30
CA ALA A 136 8.05 -4.70 3.16
C ALA A 136 6.53 -4.46 3.20
N LEU A 137 5.93 -4.51 4.39
CA LEU A 137 4.53 -4.20 4.58
C LEU A 137 4.24 -2.73 4.27
N ALA A 138 5.06 -1.79 4.75
CA ALA A 138 4.90 -0.36 4.47
C ALA A 138 4.86 -0.08 2.96
N ALA A 139 5.76 -0.70 2.19
CA ALA A 139 5.78 -0.56 0.73
C ALA A 139 4.52 -1.16 0.07
N VAL A 140 4.11 -2.37 0.46
CA VAL A 140 2.91 -3.02 -0.10
C VAL A 140 1.64 -2.21 0.21
N LEU A 141 1.46 -1.78 1.47
CA LEU A 141 0.30 -0.98 1.87
C LEU A 141 0.28 0.36 1.14
N GLY A 142 1.41 1.06 1.04
CA GLY A 142 1.50 2.33 0.34
C GLY A 142 1.27 2.21 -1.18
N ALA A 143 1.81 1.18 -1.81
CA ALA A 143 1.57 0.90 -3.23
C ALA A 143 0.09 0.54 -3.49
N THR A 144 -0.50 -0.28 -2.63
CA THR A 144 -1.92 -0.64 -2.68
C THR A 144 -2.80 0.61 -2.50
N ALA A 145 -2.44 1.51 -1.57
CA ALA A 145 -3.13 2.77 -1.37
C ALA A 145 -3.10 3.65 -2.63
N ALA A 146 -1.92 3.82 -3.24
CA ALA A 146 -1.76 4.56 -4.48
C ALA A 146 -2.58 3.97 -5.63
N SER A 147 -2.50 2.65 -5.81
CA SER A 147 -3.29 1.93 -6.81
C SER A 147 -4.79 2.20 -6.63
N ARG A 148 -5.31 2.05 -5.41
CA ARG A 148 -6.74 2.28 -5.12
C ARG A 148 -7.17 3.72 -5.30
N ALA A 149 -6.35 4.69 -4.90
CA ALA A 149 -6.65 6.11 -5.12
C ALA A 149 -6.71 6.44 -6.61
N THR A 150 -5.77 5.92 -7.41
CA THR A 150 -5.78 6.11 -8.87
C THR A 150 -6.99 5.43 -9.51
N THR A 151 -7.33 4.19 -9.13
CA THR A 151 -8.54 3.51 -9.63
C THR A 151 -9.81 4.24 -9.23
N ALA A 152 -9.90 4.74 -7.98
CA ALA A 152 -11.04 5.54 -7.52
C ALA A 152 -11.21 6.81 -8.38
N GLY A 153 -10.11 7.53 -8.68
CA GLY A 153 -10.13 8.69 -9.57
C GLY A 153 -10.57 8.36 -11.00
N GLN A 154 -10.10 7.25 -11.58
CA GLN A 154 -10.50 6.82 -12.92
C GLN A 154 -12.00 6.49 -13.00
N LEU A 155 -12.57 5.90 -11.94
CA LEU A 155 -13.97 5.48 -11.91
C LEU A 155 -14.93 6.60 -11.46
N GLY A 156 -14.50 7.47 -10.55
CA GLY A 156 -15.32 8.51 -9.91
C GLY A 156 -15.02 9.96 -10.37
N GLY A 157 -13.99 10.16 -11.19
CA GLY A 157 -13.47 11.48 -11.57
C GLY A 157 -12.68 12.16 -10.44
N ASP A 158 -12.31 13.43 -10.64
CA ASP A 158 -11.45 14.20 -9.72
C ASP A 158 -11.97 14.29 -8.28
N ALA A 159 -13.28 14.18 -8.07
CA ALA A 159 -13.90 14.22 -6.74
C ALA A 159 -13.60 12.98 -5.88
N ALA A 160 -13.12 11.90 -6.50
CA ALA A 160 -12.90 10.61 -5.84
C ALA A 160 -11.42 10.32 -5.54
N VAL A 161 -10.49 11.23 -5.84
CA VAL A 161 -9.05 11.04 -5.52
C VAL A 161 -8.78 11.47 -4.09
N PRO A 162 -8.58 10.52 -3.15
CA PRO A 162 -8.22 10.87 -1.77
C PRO A 162 -6.79 11.37 -1.72
N ARG A 163 -6.50 12.32 -0.82
CA ARG A 163 -5.11 12.67 -0.50
C ARG A 163 -4.53 11.62 0.42
N LEU A 164 -3.54 10.87 -0.06
CA LEU A 164 -2.96 9.75 0.70
C LEU A 164 -2.15 10.22 1.90
N CYS A 165 -1.54 11.40 1.81
CA CYS A 165 -0.89 12.01 2.94
C CYS A 165 -0.97 13.53 2.88
N ALA A 166 -1.29 14.15 4.02
CA ALA A 166 -1.05 15.56 4.24
C ALA A 166 0.21 15.70 5.11
N PRO A 167 1.23 16.45 4.68
CA PRO A 167 2.38 16.69 5.54
C PRO A 167 1.89 17.38 6.81
N GLY A 168 2.19 16.78 7.97
CA GLY A 168 1.94 17.43 9.26
C GLY A 168 2.64 18.79 9.30
N ALA A 169 2.07 19.75 10.01
CA ALA A 169 2.57 21.12 10.12
C ALA A 169 3.91 21.24 10.87
N ASP A 170 4.69 20.15 10.99
CA ASP A 170 5.93 20.13 11.75
C ASP A 170 7.14 20.20 10.80
N PRO A 171 7.67 21.41 10.52
CA PRO A 171 8.82 21.63 9.64
C PRO A 171 10.14 21.08 10.19
N GLY A 172 10.14 20.46 11.39
CA GLY A 172 11.33 20.04 12.11
C GLY A 172 11.86 18.64 11.79
N SER A 173 11.08 17.75 11.14
CA SER A 173 11.58 16.41 10.80
C SER A 173 12.27 16.43 9.42
N GLY A 174 13.45 17.05 9.39
CA GLY A 174 14.34 17.04 8.24
C GLY A 174 14.67 15.61 7.84
N ALA A 175 14.00 15.13 6.79
CA ALA A 175 14.37 13.91 6.11
C ALA A 175 15.77 14.09 5.52
N THR A 176 16.77 13.65 6.27
CA THR A 176 18.17 13.54 5.88
C THR A 176 18.56 12.07 5.68
N THR A 177 17.56 11.20 5.57
CA THR A 177 17.76 9.75 5.49
C THR A 177 18.30 9.38 4.11
N PRO A 178 19.34 8.54 4.02
CA PRO A 178 19.83 7.98 2.75
C PRO A 178 18.73 7.35 1.88
N ALA A 179 17.65 6.87 2.52
CA ALA A 179 16.44 6.35 1.86
C ALA A 179 15.71 7.35 0.95
N ALA A 180 15.86 8.66 1.16
CA ALA A 180 15.15 9.70 0.42
C ALA A 180 15.92 10.18 -0.84
N ALA A 181 17.24 9.99 -0.89
CA ALA A 181 18.07 10.42 -2.01
C ALA A 181 17.70 9.75 -3.34
N PRO A 182 17.41 8.42 -3.41
CA PRO A 182 16.98 7.79 -4.66
C PRO A 182 15.68 8.38 -5.22
N LEU A 183 14.71 8.68 -4.35
CA LEU A 183 13.45 9.32 -4.75
C LEU A 183 13.69 10.75 -5.24
N TRP A 184 14.55 11.51 -4.57
CA TRP A 184 14.94 12.84 -5.02
C TRP A 184 15.55 12.79 -6.42
N SER A 185 16.52 11.91 -6.66
CA SER A 185 17.15 11.75 -7.97
C SER A 185 16.19 11.25 -9.04
N ALA A 186 15.24 10.39 -8.70
CA ALA A 186 14.20 9.94 -9.64
C ALA A 186 13.27 11.10 -10.04
N LEU A 187 12.89 11.95 -9.10
CA LEU A 187 12.08 13.14 -9.35
C LEU A 187 12.83 14.19 -10.18
N ASP A 188 14.12 14.46 -9.89
CA ASP A 188 14.93 15.39 -10.69
C ASP A 188 15.10 14.88 -12.14
N ARG A 189 15.33 13.57 -12.31
CA ARG A 189 15.33 12.91 -13.63
C ARG A 189 13.99 13.02 -14.35
N ALA A 190 12.89 12.75 -13.65
CA ALA A 190 11.55 12.84 -14.21
C ALA A 190 11.23 14.27 -14.65
N GLY A 191 11.56 15.28 -13.82
CA GLY A 191 11.40 16.69 -14.16
C GLY A 191 12.18 17.06 -15.43
N TYR A 192 13.46 16.66 -15.50
CA TYR A 192 14.27 16.87 -16.70
C TYR A 192 13.68 16.20 -17.95
N ALA A 193 13.22 14.96 -17.83
CA ALA A 193 12.59 14.23 -18.93
C ALA A 193 11.30 14.90 -19.40
N LEU A 194 10.43 15.32 -18.48
CA LEU A 194 9.17 15.99 -18.78
C LEU A 194 9.38 17.36 -19.43
N GLU A 195 10.39 18.12 -19.01
CA GLU A 195 10.79 19.37 -19.67
C GLU A 195 11.27 19.12 -21.11
N ALA A 196 12.13 18.11 -21.31
CA ALA A 196 12.62 17.74 -22.63
C ALA A 196 11.48 17.27 -23.55
N LEU A 197 10.50 16.54 -23.00
CA LEU A 197 9.30 16.11 -23.70
C LEU A 197 8.42 17.30 -24.10
N ALA A 198 8.17 18.22 -23.16
CA ALA A 198 7.37 19.43 -23.42
C ALA A 198 7.98 20.30 -24.52
N ALA A 199 9.32 20.43 -24.57
CA ALA A 199 10.02 21.15 -25.63
C ALA A 199 9.83 20.50 -27.02
N ARG A 200 9.63 19.18 -27.08
CA ARG A 200 9.45 18.44 -28.34
C ARG A 200 8.01 18.40 -28.83
N THR A 201 7.02 18.44 -27.93
CA THR A 201 5.60 18.32 -28.28
C THR A 201 4.97 19.60 -28.85
N GLY A 202 5.71 20.71 -28.93
CA GLY A 202 5.24 21.98 -29.53
C GLY A 202 4.18 22.72 -28.69
N PRO A 203 3.65 23.86 -29.17
CA PRO A 203 2.66 24.65 -28.42
C PRO A 203 1.34 23.89 -28.24
N ALA A 204 0.68 24.17 -27.11
CA ALA A 204 -0.52 23.50 -26.58
C ALA A 204 -1.54 23.07 -27.66
N GLY A 205 -1.83 21.76 -27.73
CA GLY A 205 -2.85 21.22 -28.63
C GLY A 205 -2.87 19.70 -28.78
N ALA A 206 -1.78 19.00 -28.43
CA ALA A 206 -1.78 17.53 -28.38
C ALA A 206 -2.59 17.02 -27.16
N PRO A 207 -3.39 15.94 -27.29
CA PRO A 207 -4.26 15.43 -26.23
C PRO A 207 -3.52 15.07 -24.93
N ALA A 208 -2.24 14.69 -25.00
CA ALA A 208 -1.41 14.43 -23.82
C ALA A 208 -0.79 15.68 -23.17
N GLY A 209 -1.03 16.88 -23.71
CA GLY A 209 -0.41 18.12 -23.24
C GLY A 209 -0.92 18.62 -21.88
N ALA A 210 -2.13 18.23 -21.46
CA ALA A 210 -2.62 18.57 -20.12
C ALA A 210 -1.99 17.66 -19.03
N PRO A 211 -2.04 16.31 -19.15
CA PRO A 211 -1.35 15.40 -18.23
C PRO A 211 0.14 15.72 -18.05
N LEU A 212 0.85 15.98 -19.14
CA LEU A 212 2.29 16.28 -19.07
C LEU A 212 2.60 17.63 -18.43
N ARG A 213 1.70 18.62 -18.54
CA ARG A 213 1.86 19.90 -17.82
C ARG A 213 1.62 19.72 -16.33
N GLN A 214 0.54 19.03 -15.97
CA GLN A 214 0.25 18.72 -14.57
C GLN A 214 1.40 17.94 -13.93
N ALA A 215 1.93 16.92 -14.62
CA ALA A 215 3.08 16.14 -14.15
C ALA A 215 4.32 16.99 -13.85
N ARG A 216 4.56 18.05 -14.63
CA ARG A 216 5.70 18.97 -14.39
C ARG A 216 5.49 19.79 -13.13
N GLU A 217 4.28 20.33 -12.96
CA GLU A 217 3.89 21.07 -11.76
C GLU A 217 3.98 20.14 -10.53
N ASP A 218 3.48 18.93 -10.66
CA ASP A 218 3.51 17.89 -9.64
C ASP A 218 4.93 17.51 -9.20
N VAL A 219 5.86 17.35 -10.16
CA VAL A 219 7.27 17.06 -9.86
C VAL A 219 7.95 18.27 -9.23
N ALA A 220 7.68 19.49 -9.72
CA ALA A 220 8.24 20.71 -9.14
C ALA A 220 7.80 20.88 -7.69
N ASP A 221 6.50 20.74 -7.40
CA ASP A 221 5.94 20.78 -6.06
C ASP A 221 6.59 19.74 -5.13
N LEU A 222 6.79 18.50 -5.62
CA LEU A 222 7.45 17.45 -4.84
C LEU A 222 8.92 17.77 -4.54
N LEU A 223 9.63 18.44 -5.45
CA LEU A 223 11.01 18.87 -5.27
C LEU A 223 11.14 20.11 -4.36
N GLU A 224 10.09 20.94 -4.27
CA GLU A 224 10.02 22.09 -3.36
C GLU A 224 9.62 21.72 -1.92
N ALA A 225 9.08 20.51 -1.73
CA ALA A 225 8.69 19.99 -0.43
C ALA A 225 9.83 20.10 0.61
N PRO A 226 9.52 20.38 1.89
CA PRO A 226 10.55 20.51 2.94
C PRO A 226 11.51 19.31 3.03
N VAL A 227 10.99 18.09 2.83
CA VAL A 227 11.77 16.85 2.76
C VAL A 227 12.79 16.88 1.63
N ALA A 228 12.37 17.20 0.40
CA ALA A 228 13.24 17.27 -0.76
C ALA A 228 14.33 18.34 -0.60
N ARG A 229 13.98 19.51 -0.04
CA ARG A 229 14.94 20.58 0.28
C ARG A 229 15.96 20.14 1.34
N GLY A 230 15.51 19.40 2.35
CA GLY A 230 16.39 18.82 3.38
C GLY A 230 17.40 17.83 2.80
N VAL A 231 16.95 16.93 1.91
CA VAL A 231 17.81 15.98 1.21
C VAL A 231 18.86 16.70 0.37
N LEU A 232 18.45 17.67 -0.45
CA LEU A 232 19.38 18.41 -1.31
C LEU A 232 20.38 19.26 -0.50
N ALA A 233 19.97 19.81 0.64
CA ALA A 233 20.86 20.54 1.54
C ALA A 233 21.91 19.62 2.18
N ALA A 234 21.54 18.38 2.52
CA ALA A 234 22.44 17.38 3.06
C ALA A 234 23.40 16.80 2.00
N GLU A 235 22.93 16.62 0.77
CA GLU A 235 23.70 16.08 -0.35
C GLU A 235 23.60 16.97 -1.61
N PRO A 236 24.31 18.12 -1.65
CA PRO A 236 24.22 19.05 -2.79
C PRO A 236 24.67 18.45 -4.12
N GLY A 237 25.46 17.38 -4.09
CA GLY A 237 25.96 16.66 -5.27
C GLY A 237 24.92 15.79 -5.97
N LEU A 238 23.72 15.63 -5.41
CA LEU A 238 22.64 14.85 -6.04
C LEU A 238 22.12 15.49 -7.33
N ARG A 239 22.17 16.82 -7.43
CA ARG A 239 21.66 17.56 -8.58
C ARG A 239 22.56 17.32 -9.79
N ALA A 240 22.02 16.71 -10.83
CA ALA A 240 22.75 16.55 -12.07
C ALA A 240 22.60 17.81 -12.94
N GLY A 241 23.66 18.18 -13.66
CA GLY A 241 23.57 19.24 -14.67
C GLY A 241 22.84 18.80 -15.94
N ALA A 242 22.79 17.50 -16.21
CA ALA A 242 22.08 16.89 -17.33
C ALA A 242 21.85 15.40 -17.08
N TYR A 243 20.83 14.84 -17.75
CA TYR A 243 20.57 13.42 -17.77
C TYR A 243 20.59 12.88 -19.20
N VAL A 244 21.07 11.64 -19.34
CA VAL A 244 20.91 10.88 -20.59
C VAL A 244 19.47 10.38 -20.61
N LEU A 245 18.70 10.85 -21.60
CA LEU A 245 17.32 10.41 -21.76
C LEU A 245 17.28 9.01 -22.38
N PRO A 246 16.43 8.11 -21.87
CA PRO A 246 16.18 6.82 -22.50
C PRO A 246 15.75 6.98 -23.96
N ARG A 247 16.10 6.01 -24.80
CA ARG A 247 15.81 6.05 -26.24
C ARG A 247 14.30 6.11 -26.51
N GLU A 248 13.52 5.51 -25.62
CA GLU A 248 12.06 5.48 -25.63
C GLU A 248 11.48 6.89 -25.57
N VAL A 249 12.12 7.81 -24.83
CA VAL A 249 11.74 9.23 -24.80
C VAL A 249 11.86 9.84 -26.19
N ALA A 250 12.89 9.46 -26.96
CA ALA A 250 13.10 9.93 -28.32
C ALA A 250 12.06 9.35 -29.30
N GLU A 251 11.69 8.09 -29.15
CA GLU A 251 10.82 7.35 -30.09
C GLU A 251 9.33 7.55 -29.82
N ASP A 252 8.92 7.57 -28.54
CA ASP A 252 7.54 7.74 -28.10
C ASP A 252 7.51 8.60 -26.82
N PRO A 253 7.22 9.91 -26.96
CA PRO A 253 7.12 10.84 -25.84
C PRO A 253 6.26 10.38 -24.66
N LEU A 254 5.15 9.71 -24.93
CA LEU A 254 4.19 9.30 -23.90
C LEU A 254 4.70 8.08 -23.15
N ARG A 255 5.26 7.12 -23.89
CA ARG A 255 5.95 5.97 -23.29
C ARG A 255 7.14 6.42 -22.44
N GLY A 256 7.89 7.43 -22.90
CA GLY A 256 8.98 8.04 -22.14
C GLY A 256 8.52 8.67 -20.82
N ALA A 257 7.41 9.41 -20.82
CA ALA A 257 6.81 9.95 -19.60
C ALA A 257 6.31 8.85 -18.66
N GLY A 258 5.67 7.80 -19.19
CA GLY A 258 5.26 6.64 -18.41
C GLY A 258 6.44 5.90 -17.76
N ALA A 259 7.57 5.79 -18.47
CA ALA A 259 8.81 5.21 -17.92
C ALA A 259 9.38 6.06 -16.77
N ALA A 260 9.46 7.39 -16.95
CA ALA A 260 9.91 8.30 -15.90
C ALA A 260 9.01 8.22 -14.64
N ALA A 261 7.69 8.11 -14.83
CA ALA A 261 6.76 7.88 -13.72
C ALA A 261 6.99 6.52 -13.03
N GLY A 262 7.33 5.47 -13.78
CA GLY A 262 7.69 4.16 -13.24
C GLY A 262 8.94 4.22 -12.36
N ASP A 263 9.98 4.93 -12.79
CA ASP A 263 11.19 5.13 -12.00
C ASP A 263 10.90 5.85 -10.67
N VAL A 264 9.99 6.84 -10.70
CA VAL A 264 9.52 7.54 -9.49
C VAL A 264 8.77 6.58 -8.58
N GLN A 265 7.89 5.72 -9.12
CA GLN A 265 7.15 4.75 -8.32
C GLN A 265 8.08 3.75 -7.61
N GLU A 266 9.08 3.22 -8.32
CA GLU A 266 10.06 2.30 -7.74
C GLU A 266 10.87 2.98 -6.62
N ALA A 267 11.35 4.20 -6.86
CA ALA A 267 12.10 4.95 -5.86
C ALA A 267 11.22 5.34 -4.66
N ALA A 268 9.94 5.64 -4.89
CA ALA A 268 8.99 5.96 -3.83
C ALA A 268 8.63 4.75 -2.99
N ALA A 269 8.43 3.57 -3.59
CA ALA A 269 8.22 2.33 -2.84
C ALA A 269 9.42 1.99 -1.94
N ARG A 270 10.66 2.21 -2.41
CA ARG A 270 11.86 2.09 -1.57
C ARG A 270 11.93 3.11 -0.44
N ALA A 271 11.60 4.37 -0.74
CA ALA A 271 11.56 5.43 0.26
C ALA A 271 10.46 5.18 1.33
N LEU A 272 9.36 4.54 0.95
CA LEU A 272 8.32 4.06 1.87
C LEU A 272 8.84 2.98 2.81
N ALA A 273 9.51 1.97 2.26
CA ALA A 273 10.07 0.88 3.05
C ALA A 273 11.11 1.39 4.09
N GLN A 274 11.97 2.31 3.69
CA GLN A 274 13.19 2.65 4.44
C GLN A 274 13.16 4.01 5.13
N GLY A 275 12.21 4.87 4.78
CA GLY A 275 12.11 6.24 5.28
C GLY A 275 11.41 6.37 6.63
N GLY A 276 11.66 7.48 7.32
CA GLY A 276 10.85 7.91 8.46
C GLY A 276 9.53 8.55 8.04
N PRO A 277 8.66 8.96 8.98
CA PRO A 277 7.29 9.42 8.70
C PRO A 277 7.19 10.51 7.61
N ALA A 278 8.05 11.53 7.66
CA ALA A 278 8.06 12.60 6.65
C ALA A 278 8.48 12.09 5.26
N THR A 279 9.50 11.22 5.18
CA THR A 279 9.93 10.59 3.92
C THR A 279 8.83 9.68 3.37
N ARG A 280 8.17 8.89 4.21
CA ARG A 280 7.06 8.02 3.81
C ARG A 280 5.87 8.81 3.28
N CYS A 281 5.50 9.92 3.94
CA CYS A 281 4.45 10.82 3.47
C CYS A 281 4.78 11.43 2.10
N TRP A 282 6.02 11.89 1.91
CA TRP A 282 6.49 12.42 0.63
C TRP A 282 6.49 11.35 -0.46
N ALA A 283 6.89 10.11 -0.12
CA ALA A 283 6.86 8.98 -1.03
C ALA A 283 5.43 8.55 -1.41
N LEU A 284 4.44 8.61 -0.50
CA LEU A 284 3.03 8.38 -0.84
C LEU A 284 2.51 9.41 -1.84
N GLN A 285 2.84 10.69 -1.65
CA GLN A 285 2.48 11.75 -2.61
C GLN A 285 3.14 11.50 -3.99
N ALA A 286 4.40 11.06 -4.01
CA ALA A 286 5.09 10.71 -5.24
C ALA A 286 4.45 9.50 -5.96
N LEU A 287 4.07 8.45 -5.22
CA LEU A 287 3.36 7.29 -5.78
C LEU A 287 1.99 7.69 -6.35
N GLU A 288 1.22 8.49 -5.63
CA GLU A 288 -0.09 8.99 -6.05
C GLU A 288 0.02 9.73 -7.39
N ARG A 289 0.88 10.76 -7.46
CA ARG A 289 1.04 11.60 -8.66
C ARG A 289 1.61 10.82 -9.84
N ALA A 290 2.59 9.95 -9.62
CA ALA A 290 3.15 9.11 -10.67
C ALA A 290 2.16 8.04 -11.17
N GLY A 291 1.34 7.48 -10.28
CA GLY A 291 0.25 6.56 -10.61
C GLY A 291 -0.82 7.22 -11.47
N THR A 292 -1.28 8.40 -11.08
CA THR A 292 -2.24 9.20 -11.85
C THR A 292 -1.71 9.51 -13.25
N LEU A 293 -0.45 9.96 -13.39
CA LEU A 293 0.14 10.23 -14.70
C LEU A 293 0.16 8.98 -15.58
N ARG A 294 0.55 7.81 -15.04
CA ARG A 294 0.57 6.56 -15.82
C ARG A 294 -0.83 6.14 -16.26
N ALA A 295 -1.83 6.29 -15.39
CA ALA A 295 -3.21 5.98 -15.73
C ALA A 295 -3.74 6.91 -16.83
N GLU A 296 -3.43 8.21 -16.77
CA GLU A 296 -3.84 9.18 -17.82
C GLU A 296 -3.13 8.94 -19.16
N LEU A 297 -1.88 8.49 -19.15
CA LEU A 297 -1.10 8.27 -20.38
C LEU A 297 -1.34 6.90 -21.02
N GLY A 298 -1.54 5.86 -20.20
CA GLY A 298 -1.59 4.45 -20.64
C GLY A 298 -2.94 3.77 -20.45
N GLY A 299 -3.87 4.34 -19.68
CA GLY A 299 -5.15 3.73 -19.34
C GLY A 299 -5.05 2.54 -18.37
N GLU A 300 -3.86 2.24 -17.85
CA GLU A 300 -3.61 1.12 -16.95
C GLU A 300 -3.17 1.62 -15.57
N VAL A 301 -3.72 1.00 -14.52
CA VAL A 301 -3.31 1.20 -13.14
C VAL A 301 -2.49 -0.01 -12.72
N ASP A 302 -1.31 0.22 -12.17
CA ASP A 302 -0.51 -0.86 -11.56
C ASP A 302 -1.15 -1.24 -10.21
N ALA A 303 -1.33 -2.54 -9.96
CA ALA A 303 -1.84 -3.05 -8.70
C ALA A 303 -0.88 -2.74 -7.52
N LEU A 304 0.43 -2.71 -7.80
CA LEU A 304 1.50 -2.61 -6.81
C LEU A 304 2.62 -1.69 -7.35
N PRO A 305 2.33 -0.41 -7.61
CA PRO A 305 3.26 0.51 -8.25
C PRO A 305 4.61 0.56 -7.51
N GLY A 306 5.68 0.23 -8.24
CA GLY A 306 7.06 0.27 -7.73
C GLY A 306 7.46 -0.88 -6.79
N VAL A 307 6.53 -1.77 -6.43
CA VAL A 307 6.83 -2.98 -5.64
C VAL A 307 7.12 -4.11 -6.62
N LEU A 308 8.40 -4.44 -6.77
CA LEU A 308 8.82 -5.55 -7.61
C LEU A 308 8.43 -6.89 -6.95
N PRO A 309 7.99 -7.90 -7.72
CA PRO A 309 7.81 -9.24 -7.20
C PRO A 309 9.14 -9.73 -6.60
N ASP A 310 9.13 -10.29 -5.39
CA ASP A 310 10.30 -10.92 -4.82
C ASP A 310 10.78 -12.06 -5.74
N ASP A 311 11.92 -11.89 -6.39
CA ASP A 311 12.61 -12.89 -7.23
C ASP A 311 13.21 -14.05 -6.39
N ARG A 312 12.51 -14.50 -5.34
CA ARG A 312 12.93 -15.64 -4.50
C ARG A 312 12.66 -17.01 -5.16
N SER A 313 12.24 -17.02 -6.42
CA SER A 313 12.15 -18.23 -7.24
C SER A 313 13.43 -18.51 -8.06
N ALA A 314 14.46 -17.66 -7.98
CA ALA A 314 15.80 -18.04 -8.42
C ALA A 314 16.34 -19.09 -7.44
N ALA A 315 16.05 -20.36 -7.75
CA ALA A 315 16.54 -21.52 -7.03
C ALA A 315 18.04 -21.37 -6.69
N PRO A 316 18.47 -21.74 -5.47
CA PRO A 316 19.89 -21.90 -5.22
C PRO A 316 20.36 -23.08 -6.09
N GLY A 317 21.01 -22.76 -7.19
CA GLY A 317 21.91 -23.68 -7.86
C GLY A 317 22.97 -24.08 -6.85
N ALA A 318 22.80 -25.24 -6.26
CA ALA A 318 23.82 -25.92 -5.48
C ALA A 318 24.78 -26.64 -6.45
N PRO A 319 26.03 -26.88 -6.01
CA PRO A 319 27.28 -26.73 -6.78
C PRO A 319 27.53 -27.74 -7.91
#